data_AF-A0A512MGQ7-F1
#
_entry.id   AF-A0A512MGQ7-F1
#
_cell.length_a   1.000
_cell.length_b   1.000
_cell.length_c   1.000
_cell.angle_alpha   90.00
_cell.angle_beta   90.00
_cell.angle_gamma   90.00
#
_symmetry.space_group_name_H-M   'P 1'
#
loop_
_entity.id
_entity.type
_entity.pdbx_description
1 polymer ?
#
loop_
_entity_poly.entity_id
_entity_poly.type
_entity_poly.pdbx_seq_one_letter_code
_entity_poly.pdbx_strand_id
1 'polypeptide(L)'
;MPDMHTTLVEADVRRVMSKVNKVWAQAGIQFEIESIKTAEAVPMPEENRLKSEFVRVKSMVPKSVLSPTGIDICYVKTVKPNGFFYGEPIVVKDTASLREVPGGLDEPLPRVTSHEIGHALGLNHRQDTTNLMQSGTTGFSLNAEEITTARAKAQEYLEKHGGGAAEAATAAPSIK
;
A
#
# COMPACT_ATOMS: atom_id res chain seq x y z
N MET A 1 6.28 21.63 6.22
CA MET A 1 6.27 21.05 4.86
C MET A 1 6.49 19.57 5.00
N PRO A 2 5.80 18.71 4.22
CA PRO A 2 6.09 17.28 4.24
C PRO A 2 7.54 17.02 3.81
N ASP A 3 8.20 16.10 4.50
CA ASP A 3 9.51 15.61 4.10
C ASP A 3 9.34 14.37 3.23
N MET A 4 9.62 14.54 1.93
CA MET A 4 9.44 13.53 0.90
C MET A 4 10.66 12.62 0.75
N HIS A 5 11.77 12.90 1.43
CA HIS A 5 13.02 12.17 1.24
C HIS A 5 12.99 10.82 1.98
N THR A 6 12.82 9.72 1.26
CA THR A 6 12.94 8.40 1.87
C THR A 6 14.39 7.95 2.03
N THR A 7 14.63 7.21 3.10
CA THR A 7 15.87 6.48 3.41
C THR A 7 15.86 5.03 2.92
N LEU A 8 14.73 4.55 2.37
CA LEU A 8 14.65 3.18 1.84
C LEU A 8 15.39 3.08 0.51
N VAL A 9 16.10 1.97 0.34
CA VAL A 9 16.70 1.58 -0.94
C VAL A 9 15.89 0.46 -1.59
N GLU A 10 16.22 0.13 -2.84
CA GLU A 10 15.50 -0.91 -3.59
C GLU A 10 15.41 -2.25 -2.84
N ALA A 11 16.51 -2.65 -2.17
CA ALA A 11 16.55 -3.88 -1.38
C ALA A 11 15.52 -3.88 -0.24
N ASP A 12 15.30 -2.73 0.41
CA ASP A 12 14.27 -2.59 1.44
C ASP A 12 12.87 -2.74 0.85
N VAL A 13 12.60 -2.09 -0.28
CA VAL A 13 11.29 -2.18 -0.94
C VAL A 13 10.99 -3.62 -1.34
N ARG A 14 11.96 -4.34 -1.91
CA ARG A 14 11.80 -5.77 -2.25
C ARG A 14 11.55 -6.64 -1.01
N ARG A 15 12.27 -6.39 0.08
CA ARG A 15 12.07 -7.09 1.37
C ARG A 15 10.68 -6.81 1.95
N VAL A 16 10.23 -5.57 1.90
CA VAL A 16 8.89 -5.16 2.34
C VAL A 16 7.82 -5.87 1.52
N MET A 17 7.90 -5.82 0.19
CA MET A 17 6.92 -6.46 -0.70
C MET A 17 6.89 -7.99 -0.56
N SER A 18 8.03 -8.64 -0.30
CA SER A 18 8.05 -10.07 0.03
C SER A 18 7.20 -10.40 1.26
N LYS A 19 7.26 -9.57 2.31
CA LYS A 19 6.44 -9.73 3.52
C LYS A 19 4.98 -9.33 3.29
N VAL A 20 4.71 -8.30 2.49
CA VAL A 20 3.35 -7.94 2.04
C VAL A 20 2.67 -9.13 1.37
N ASN A 21 3.36 -9.83 0.47
CA ASN A 21 2.82 -11.03 -0.18
C ASN A 21 2.52 -12.17 0.83
N LYS A 22 3.29 -12.31 1.92
CA LYS A 22 2.96 -13.27 2.98
C LYS A 22 1.66 -12.92 3.70
N VAL A 23 1.40 -11.62 3.94
CA VAL A 23 0.13 -11.16 4.53
C VAL A 23 -1.03 -11.47 3.58
N TRP A 24 -0.89 -11.12 2.30
CA TRP A 24 -1.96 -11.26 1.31
C TRP A 24 -2.16 -12.69 0.78
N ALA A 25 -1.21 -13.60 1.02
CA ALA A 25 -1.39 -15.03 0.76
C ALA A 25 -2.60 -15.63 1.48
N GLN A 26 -3.02 -15.07 2.63
CA GLN A 26 -4.28 -15.43 3.32
C GLN A 26 -5.50 -15.26 2.40
N ALA A 27 -5.48 -14.23 1.55
CA ALA A 27 -6.50 -13.98 0.55
C ALA A 27 -6.16 -14.60 -0.82
N GLY A 28 -5.03 -15.32 -0.96
CA GLY A 28 -4.57 -15.84 -2.25
C GLY A 28 -4.33 -14.73 -3.29
N ILE A 29 -3.89 -13.55 -2.86
CA ILE A 29 -3.54 -12.42 -3.73
C ILE A 29 -2.02 -12.27 -3.71
N GLN A 30 -1.43 -12.10 -4.89
CA GLN A 30 0.00 -11.82 -5.05
C GLN A 30 0.18 -10.45 -5.70
N PHE A 31 1.18 -9.71 -5.23
CA PHE A 31 1.64 -8.45 -5.83
C PHE A 31 3.02 -8.68 -6.45
N GLU A 32 3.15 -8.29 -7.72
CA GLU A 32 4.40 -8.29 -8.46
C GLU A 32 4.92 -6.85 -8.58
N ILE A 33 6.21 -6.66 -8.33
CA ILE A 33 6.82 -5.35 -8.49
C ILE A 33 7.04 -5.10 -9.99
N GLU A 34 6.24 -4.21 -10.59
CA GLU A 34 6.45 -3.77 -11.97
C GLU A 34 7.78 -2.99 -12.11
N SER A 35 7.99 -2.00 -11.24
CA SER A 35 9.23 -1.21 -11.21
C SER A 35 9.46 -0.58 -9.83
N ILE A 36 10.71 -0.24 -9.52
CA ILE A 36 11.09 0.58 -8.36
C ILE A 36 11.84 1.79 -8.90
N LYS A 37 11.39 2.99 -8.55
CA LYS A 37 11.97 4.25 -9.01
C LYS A 37 12.22 5.17 -7.82
N THR A 38 13.38 5.81 -7.80
CA THR A 38 13.62 6.99 -6.97
C THR A 38 13.35 8.23 -7.81
N ALA A 39 12.61 9.19 -7.27
CA ALA A 39 12.24 10.40 -7.98
C ALA A 39 12.34 11.61 -7.06
N GLU A 40 12.71 12.75 -7.62
CA GLU A 40 12.67 14.01 -6.91
C GLU A 40 11.22 14.50 -6.78
N ALA A 41 10.85 14.96 -5.59
CA ALA A 41 9.54 15.55 -5.36
C ALA A 41 9.40 16.84 -6.18
N VAL A 42 8.23 17.04 -6.79
CA VAL A 42 7.94 18.29 -7.48
C VAL A 42 7.58 19.39 -6.46
N PRO A 43 7.84 20.68 -6.78
CA PRO A 43 7.42 21.77 -5.92
C PRO A 43 5.93 21.72 -5.62
N MET A 44 5.57 21.88 -4.35
CA MET A 44 4.16 21.91 -3.93
C MET A 44 3.48 23.17 -4.50
N PRO A 45 2.34 23.04 -5.20
CA PRO A 45 1.57 24.19 -5.67
C PRO A 45 1.17 25.13 -4.53
N GLU A 46 1.15 26.43 -4.78
CA GLU A 46 0.90 27.44 -3.75
C GLU A 46 -0.51 27.32 -3.18
N GLU A 47 -1.50 27.01 -4.02
CA GLU A 47 -2.89 26.76 -3.64
C GLU A 47 -3.06 25.58 -2.67
N ASN A 48 -2.08 24.66 -2.63
CA ASN A 48 -2.11 23.49 -1.76
C ASN A 48 -1.53 23.76 -0.37
N ARG A 49 -0.86 24.89 -0.13
CA ARG A 49 -0.20 25.19 1.16
C ARG A 49 -1.10 25.03 2.38
N LEU A 50 -2.35 25.47 2.25
CA LEU A 50 -3.36 25.43 3.33
C LEU A 50 -4.26 24.19 3.29
N LYS A 51 -4.03 23.28 2.34
CA LYS A 51 -4.80 22.03 2.24
C LYS A 51 -4.29 21.00 3.25
N SER A 52 -5.03 19.90 3.38
CA SER A 52 -4.65 18.78 4.22
C SER A 52 -3.28 18.22 3.83
N GLU A 53 -2.61 17.56 4.77
CA GLU A 53 -1.31 16.95 4.51
C GLU A 53 -1.35 15.94 3.36
N PHE A 54 -2.45 15.18 3.23
CA PHE A 54 -2.64 14.24 2.13
C PHE A 54 -2.61 14.91 0.77
N VAL A 55 -3.34 16.03 0.61
CA VAL A 55 -3.36 16.79 -0.64
C VAL A 55 -1.98 17.36 -0.95
N ARG A 56 -1.29 17.89 0.07
CA ARG A 56 0.06 18.43 -0.08
C ARG A 56 1.05 17.37 -0.55
N VAL A 57 1.14 16.25 0.18
CA VAL A 57 2.04 15.14 -0.15
C VAL A 57 1.76 14.59 -1.55
N LYS A 58 0.50 14.30 -1.88
CA LYS A 58 0.14 13.79 -3.21
C LYS A 58 0.53 14.76 -4.33
N SER A 59 0.37 16.07 -4.11
CA SER A 59 0.73 17.08 -5.12
C SER A 59 2.23 17.19 -5.37
N MET A 60 3.06 16.67 -4.46
CA MET A 60 4.52 16.65 -4.59
C MET A 60 5.04 15.36 -5.25
N VAL A 61 4.19 14.35 -5.45
CA VAL A 61 4.58 13.11 -6.15
C VAL A 61 4.60 13.36 -7.67
N PRO A 62 5.73 13.13 -8.37
CA PRO A 62 5.82 13.34 -9.81
C PRO A 62 4.95 12.33 -10.56
N LYS A 63 3.92 12.79 -11.27
CA LYS A 63 3.01 11.90 -12.01
C LYS A 63 3.69 11.08 -13.11
N SER A 64 4.84 11.53 -13.61
CA SER A 64 5.60 10.83 -14.66
C SER A 64 6.19 9.49 -14.21
N VAL A 65 6.27 9.23 -12.90
CA VAL A 65 6.84 7.97 -12.38
C VAL A 65 5.77 6.93 -12.05
N LEU A 66 4.52 7.37 -11.95
CA LEU A 66 3.34 6.55 -11.61
C LEU A 66 2.97 5.61 -12.75
N SER A 67 2.49 4.41 -12.41
CA SER A 67 2.02 3.43 -13.38
C SER A 67 0.61 3.80 -13.86
N PRO A 68 0.30 3.68 -15.16
CA PRO A 68 -1.07 3.85 -15.66
C PRO A 68 -1.99 2.65 -15.31
N THR A 69 -1.41 1.53 -14.87
CA THR A 69 -2.10 0.23 -14.72
C THR A 69 -1.76 -0.54 -13.45
N GLY A 70 -0.81 -0.05 -12.65
CA GLY A 70 -0.34 -0.70 -11.42
C GLY A 70 -0.69 0.11 -10.16
N ILE A 71 -0.62 -0.55 -9.00
CA ILE A 71 -0.85 0.11 -7.71
C ILE A 71 0.44 0.80 -7.27
N ASP A 72 0.48 2.12 -7.41
CA ASP A 72 1.64 2.90 -6.99
C ASP A 72 1.72 3.05 -5.46
N ILE A 73 2.89 2.71 -4.90
CA ILE A 73 3.22 2.88 -3.47
C ILE A 73 4.42 3.83 -3.35
N CYS A 74 4.24 4.95 -2.67
CA CYS A 74 5.27 5.96 -2.44
C CYS A 74 5.73 5.95 -0.99
N TYR A 75 7.02 5.69 -0.74
CA TYR A 75 7.62 5.82 0.58
C TYR A 75 8.21 7.21 0.77
N VAL A 76 7.88 7.86 1.88
CA VAL A 76 8.30 9.24 2.23
C VAL A 76 8.82 9.31 3.66
N LYS A 77 9.61 10.33 4.02
CA LYS A 77 10.14 10.46 5.39
C LYS A 77 9.05 10.71 6.42
N THR A 78 8.18 11.66 6.12
CA THR A 78 7.19 12.15 7.08
C THR A 78 5.84 12.36 6.44
N VAL A 79 4.85 11.78 7.11
CA VAL A 79 3.43 11.95 6.87
C VAL A 79 2.72 11.49 8.15
N LYS A 80 1.52 12.02 8.41
CA LYS A 80 0.61 11.56 9.45
C LYS A 80 -0.73 11.19 8.81
N PRO A 81 -1.21 9.95 8.97
CA PRO A 81 -0.68 8.87 9.81
C PRO A 81 0.54 8.16 9.20
N ASN A 82 0.95 6.99 9.73
CA ASN A 82 2.08 6.19 9.23
C ASN A 82 1.95 5.78 7.75
N GLY A 83 0.75 5.84 7.19
CA GLY A 83 0.46 5.70 5.78
C GLY A 83 -0.93 6.26 5.51
N PHE A 84 -1.26 6.44 4.24
CA PHE A 84 -2.64 6.70 3.84
C PHE A 84 -2.87 6.24 2.40
N PHE A 85 -4.11 5.81 2.14
CA PHE A 85 -4.70 5.71 0.82
C PHE A 85 -5.88 6.67 0.69
N TYR A 86 -5.81 7.58 -0.28
CA TYR A 86 -6.90 8.52 -0.60
C TYR A 86 -6.97 8.65 -2.13
N GLY A 87 -7.38 7.56 -2.77
CA GLY A 87 -7.10 7.30 -4.19
C GLY A 87 -5.62 7.05 -4.44
N GLU A 88 -5.19 7.03 -5.69
CA GLU A 88 -3.79 6.73 -6.06
C GLU A 88 -2.88 7.98 -5.98
N PRO A 89 -1.60 7.86 -5.57
CA PRO A 89 -0.93 6.64 -5.08
C PRO A 89 -1.18 6.37 -3.59
N ILE A 90 -0.83 5.17 -3.12
CA ILE A 90 -0.63 4.84 -1.70
C ILE A 90 0.62 5.59 -1.20
N VAL A 91 0.58 6.15 0.00
CA VAL A 91 1.73 6.79 0.63
C VAL A 91 2.03 6.13 1.97
N VAL A 92 3.30 5.77 2.21
CA VAL A 92 3.78 5.14 3.44
C VAL A 92 4.94 5.93 4.04
N LYS A 93 4.90 6.16 5.34
CA LYS A 93 6.00 6.75 6.10
C LYS A 93 7.11 5.72 6.29
N ASP A 94 8.32 6.01 5.82
CA ASP A 94 9.45 5.08 5.91
C ASP A 94 9.93 4.82 7.34
N THR A 95 9.69 5.75 8.27
CA THR A 95 9.93 5.58 9.71
C THR A 95 8.66 5.17 10.46
N ALA A 96 7.75 4.43 9.82
CA ALA A 96 6.54 3.95 10.48
C ALA A 96 6.88 3.17 11.75
N SER A 97 6.10 3.41 12.80
CA SER A 97 6.23 2.70 14.08
C SER A 97 4.85 2.28 14.55
N LEU A 98 4.75 1.05 15.05
CA LEU A 98 3.49 0.42 15.44
C LEU A 98 3.65 -0.22 16.82
N ARG A 99 2.52 -0.38 17.51
CA ARG A 99 2.47 -1.17 18.73
C ARG A 99 2.52 -2.65 18.39
N GLU A 100 3.52 -3.35 18.90
CA GLU A 100 3.64 -4.79 18.74
C GLU A 100 2.48 -5.54 19.41
N VAL A 101 2.06 -6.63 18.79
CA VAL A 101 1.08 -7.58 19.35
C VAL A 101 1.62 -9.00 19.22
N PRO A 102 1.26 -9.93 20.14
CA PRO A 102 1.66 -11.33 20.04
C PRO A 102 1.25 -11.94 18.70
N GLY A 103 2.20 -12.58 18.02
CA GLY A 103 1.98 -13.20 16.71
C GLY A 103 1.79 -12.20 15.57
N GLY A 104 2.04 -10.90 15.77
CA GLY A 104 2.02 -9.89 14.71
C GLY A 104 3.25 -9.93 13.81
N LEU A 105 3.26 -9.07 12.79
CA LEU A 105 4.44 -8.87 11.93
C LEU A 105 5.64 -8.36 12.74
N ASP A 106 6.83 -8.81 12.34
CA ASP A 106 8.12 -8.46 12.93
C ASP A 106 8.61 -7.06 12.53
N GLU A 107 7.89 -6.36 11.65
CA GLU A 107 8.31 -5.09 11.11
C GLU A 107 7.12 -4.18 10.75
N PRO A 108 7.19 -2.87 11.05
CA PRO A 108 6.12 -1.92 10.76
C PRO A 108 5.80 -1.72 9.27
N LEU A 109 6.82 -1.59 8.41
CA LEU A 109 6.63 -1.15 7.02
C LEU A 109 5.78 -2.11 6.18
N PRO A 110 6.05 -3.44 6.15
CA PRO A 110 5.19 -4.36 5.42
C PRO A 110 3.77 -4.36 5.96
N ARG A 111 3.60 -4.20 7.28
CA ARG A 111 2.28 -4.11 7.88
C ARG A 111 1.53 -2.88 7.40
N VAL A 112 2.12 -1.69 7.53
CA VAL A 112 1.47 -0.43 7.10
C VAL A 112 1.16 -0.50 5.61
N THR A 113 2.12 -0.97 4.80
CA THR A 113 1.91 -1.16 3.36
C THR A 113 0.72 -2.08 3.08
N SER A 114 0.64 -3.23 3.75
CA SER A 114 -0.51 -4.13 3.64
C SER A 114 -1.84 -3.51 4.09
N HIS A 115 -1.83 -2.66 5.13
CA HIS A 115 -3.02 -1.95 5.59
C HIS A 115 -3.54 -0.96 4.53
N GLU A 116 -2.65 -0.16 3.94
CA GLU A 116 -3.04 0.80 2.91
C GLU A 116 -3.46 0.11 1.61
N ILE A 117 -2.82 -1.01 1.24
CA ILE A 117 -3.30 -1.89 0.17
C ILE A 117 -4.71 -2.41 0.50
N GLY A 118 -5.00 -2.70 1.77
CA GLY A 118 -6.33 -3.11 2.20
C GLY A 118 -7.39 -2.06 1.86
N HIS A 119 -7.08 -0.79 2.10
CA HIS A 119 -7.95 0.31 1.68
C HIS A 119 -8.09 0.41 0.16
N ALA A 120 -7.01 0.23 -0.60
CA ALA A 120 -7.06 0.17 -2.07
C ALA A 120 -7.93 -1.00 -2.58
N LEU A 121 -7.94 -2.12 -1.86
CA LEU A 121 -8.78 -3.29 -2.11
C LEU A 121 -10.19 -3.20 -1.49
N GLY A 122 -10.59 -2.00 -1.03
CA GLY A 122 -11.96 -1.73 -0.58
C GLY A 122 -12.27 -2.14 0.85
N LEU A 123 -11.25 -2.47 1.65
CA LEU A 123 -11.44 -2.84 3.06
C LEU A 123 -11.58 -1.59 3.95
N ASN A 124 -12.56 -1.64 4.85
CA ASN A 124 -12.75 -0.65 5.90
C ASN A 124 -12.02 -1.07 7.18
N HIS A 125 -11.84 -0.13 8.11
CA HIS A 125 -11.28 -0.45 9.42
C HIS A 125 -12.12 -1.45 10.19
N ARG A 126 -11.44 -2.40 10.86
CA ARG A 126 -12.02 -3.30 11.84
C ARG A 126 -11.18 -3.28 13.11
N GLN A 127 -11.82 -2.95 14.23
CA GLN A 127 -11.15 -2.65 15.50
C GLN A 127 -10.85 -3.91 16.31
N ASP A 128 -9.98 -4.77 15.77
CA ASP A 128 -9.48 -5.98 16.42
C ASP A 128 -7.95 -5.93 16.43
N THR A 129 -7.33 -6.09 17.60
CA THR A 129 -5.88 -5.91 17.77
C THR A 129 -5.01 -6.80 16.88
N THR A 130 -5.54 -7.93 16.42
CA THR A 130 -4.80 -8.85 15.53
C THR A 130 -5.09 -8.60 14.05
N ASN A 131 -6.10 -7.79 13.73
CA ASN A 131 -6.58 -7.59 12.37
C ASN A 131 -5.69 -6.62 11.57
N LEU A 132 -5.56 -6.90 10.27
CA LEU A 132 -4.83 -6.04 9.34
C LEU A 132 -5.42 -4.63 9.25
N MET A 133 -6.74 -4.50 9.30
CA MET A 133 -7.45 -3.24 9.16
C MET A 133 -7.64 -2.49 10.49
N GLN A 134 -7.06 -2.97 11.60
CA GLN A 134 -6.88 -2.15 12.79
C GLN A 134 -5.78 -1.11 12.55
N SER A 135 -5.83 0.08 13.14
CA SER A 135 -4.75 1.05 13.01
C SER A 135 -3.70 0.87 14.12
N GLY A 136 -2.44 1.20 13.83
CA GLY A 136 -1.41 1.39 14.86
C GLY A 136 -0.87 0.12 15.54
N THR A 137 -1.17 -1.09 15.05
CA THR A 137 -0.67 -2.35 15.62
C THR A 137 0.03 -3.22 14.59
N THR A 138 0.83 -4.21 15.01
CA THR A 138 1.47 -5.17 14.09
C THR A 138 0.56 -6.34 13.67
N GLY A 139 -0.72 -6.34 14.06
CA GLY A 139 -1.71 -7.34 13.62
C GLY A 139 -1.93 -7.32 12.10
N PHE A 140 -2.18 -8.49 11.52
CA PHE A 140 -2.29 -8.70 10.07
C PHE A 140 -3.33 -9.74 9.63
N SER A 141 -4.17 -10.25 10.54
CA SER A 141 -5.17 -11.25 10.20
C SER A 141 -6.30 -10.65 9.35
N LEU A 142 -6.82 -11.47 8.43
CA LEU A 142 -8.03 -11.17 7.66
C LEU A 142 -9.10 -12.21 7.98
N ASN A 143 -10.37 -11.77 8.05
CA ASN A 143 -11.51 -12.66 8.14
C ASN A 143 -12.04 -13.03 6.74
N ALA A 144 -13.05 -13.91 6.68
CA ALA A 144 -13.61 -14.38 5.42
C ALA A 144 -14.26 -13.27 4.57
N GLU A 145 -14.90 -12.28 5.21
CA GLU A 145 -15.56 -11.16 4.51
C GLU A 145 -14.53 -10.22 3.88
N GLU A 146 -13.46 -9.90 4.62
CA GLU A 146 -12.33 -9.09 4.17
C GLU A 146 -11.60 -9.79 3.01
N ILE A 147 -11.36 -11.09 3.11
CA ILE A 147 -10.78 -11.89 2.01
C ILE A 147 -11.66 -11.85 0.77
N THR A 148 -12.98 -12.03 0.93
CA THR A 148 -13.92 -12.03 -0.20
C THR A 148 -13.95 -10.66 -0.89
N THR A 149 -14.03 -9.58 -0.11
CA THR A 149 -14.04 -8.21 -0.62
C THR A 149 -12.74 -7.89 -1.35
N ALA A 150 -11.59 -8.23 -0.76
CA ALA A 150 -10.29 -7.98 -1.35
C ALA A 150 -10.11 -8.74 -2.67
N ARG A 151 -10.55 -10.00 -2.75
CA ARG A 151 -10.52 -10.80 -3.99
C ARG A 151 -11.39 -10.21 -5.08
N ALA A 152 -12.61 -9.78 -4.75
CA ALA A 152 -13.48 -9.15 -5.73
C ALA A 152 -12.86 -7.86 -6.29
N LYS A 153 -12.29 -7.02 -5.43
CA LYS A 153 -11.64 -5.77 -5.85
C LYS A 153 -10.37 -6.04 -6.67
N ALA A 154 -9.58 -7.05 -6.29
CA ALA A 154 -8.42 -7.50 -7.06
C ALA A 154 -8.82 -7.94 -8.47
N GLN A 155 -9.90 -8.73 -8.58
CA GLN A 155 -10.41 -9.18 -9.88
C GLN A 155 -10.87 -8.01 -10.75
N GLU A 156 -11.62 -7.06 -10.20
CA GLU A 156 -12.01 -5.83 -10.90
C GLU A 156 -10.79 -5.05 -11.41
N TYR A 157 -9.71 -4.99 -10.60
CA TYR A 157 -8.47 -4.33 -10.99
C TYR A 157 -7.83 -5.01 -12.21
N LEU A 158 -7.73 -6.35 -12.18
CA LEU A 158 -7.19 -7.13 -13.29
C LEU A 158 -8.03 -7.02 -14.56
N GLU A 159 -9.35 -7.01 -14.45
CA GLU A 159 -10.24 -6.84 -15.61
C GLU A 159 -10.09 -5.46 -16.26
N LYS A 160 -9.91 -4.43 -15.44
CA LYS A 160 -9.78 -3.05 -15.92
C LYS A 160 -8.39 -2.73 -16.49
N HIS A 161 -7.34 -3.35 -15.96
CA HIS A 161 -5.95 -2.96 -16.23
C HIS A 161 -5.07 -4.07 -16.84
N GLY A 162 -5.50 -5.33 -16.77
CA GLY A 162 -4.73 -6.51 -17.18
C GLY A 162 -5.08 -7.07 -18.55
N GLY A 163 -5.50 -6.24 -19.50
CA GLY A 163 -6.02 -6.64 -20.82
C GLY A 163 -5.39 -7.90 -21.43
N GLY A 164 -6.12 -9.02 -21.37
CA GLY A 164 -5.90 -10.23 -22.17
C GLY A 164 -5.18 -11.40 -21.50
N ALA A 165 -5.88 -12.16 -20.66
CA ALA A 165 -5.88 -13.63 -20.71
C ALA A 165 -6.96 -14.17 -19.77
N ALA A 166 -8.10 -14.55 -20.34
CA ALA A 166 -8.88 -15.62 -19.74
C ALA A 166 -8.02 -16.90 -19.87
N GLU A 167 -7.29 -17.25 -18.82
CA GLU A 167 -6.83 -18.62 -18.64
C GLU A 167 -7.38 -19.13 -17.31
N ALA A 168 -8.22 -20.15 -17.41
CA ALA A 168 -8.90 -20.75 -16.29
C ALA A 168 -7.91 -21.51 -15.39
N ALA A 169 -8.13 -21.34 -14.08
CA ALA A 169 -7.85 -22.29 -13.00
C ALA A 169 -6.38 -22.70 -12.76
N THR A 170 -5.75 -22.06 -11.76
CA THR A 170 -5.05 -22.66 -10.58
C THR A 170 -3.99 -21.73 -9.98
N ALA A 171 -3.59 -20.65 -10.67
CA ALA A 171 -2.66 -19.65 -10.15
C ALA A 171 -3.38 -18.54 -9.36
N ALA A 172 -2.75 -18.04 -8.29
CA ALA A 172 -3.23 -16.89 -7.55
C ALA A 172 -3.26 -15.64 -8.46
N PRO A 173 -4.32 -14.80 -8.42
CA PRO A 173 -4.34 -13.53 -9.15
C PRO A 173 -3.13 -12.66 -8.77
N SER A 174 -2.43 -12.15 -9.78
CA SER A 174 -1.22 -11.35 -9.63
C SER A 174 -1.45 -9.91 -10.08
N ILE A 175 -1.40 -8.97 -9.14
CA ILE A 175 -1.55 -7.53 -9.38
C ILE A 175 -0.17 -6.89 -9.53
N LYS A 176 -0.04 -5.94 -10.46
CA LYS A 176 1.18 -5.15 -10.66
C LYS A 176 1.20 -3.87 -9.84
#